data_AF-A0A7X9DH17-F1
#
_entry.id   AF-A0A7X9DH17-F1
#
_cell.length_a   1.000
_cell.length_b   1.000
_cell.length_c   1.000
_cell.angle_alpha   90.00
_cell.angle_beta   90.00
_cell.angle_gamma   90.00
#
_symmetry.space_group_name_H-M   'P 1'
#
loop_
_entity.id
_entity.type
_entity.pdbx_description
1 polymer ?
#
loop_
_entity_poly.entity_id
_entity_poly.type
_entity_poly.pdbx_seq_one_letter_code
_entity_poly.pdbx_strand_id
1 'polypeptide(L)'
;MENEDTKKKISFRQKNPTICPVCGYEFYREEMLTGGGRLIAGKLTDELRRTYEKNEKWGVIYPLAYVVTVCPRCLYAAYPKDFPTLQADEMQKINATTNARKQSIDKFFGGLDFNQDRGLYHGAASYLLAMDCYSFRNKNVAPTFKMAVSAIRAAWLFGDLAKLEPDKPYKKISDFFYKKAYDYY
;
A
#
# COMPACT_ATOMS: atom_id res chain seq x y z
N MET A 1 -37.28 -7.90 -5.02
CA MET A 1 -36.40 -6.73 -4.81
C MET A 1 -35.72 -6.93 -3.47
N GLU A 2 -34.57 -7.59 -3.45
CA GLU A 2 -33.76 -7.69 -2.24
C GLU A 2 -33.22 -6.29 -1.92
N ASN A 3 -33.45 -5.83 -0.69
CA ASN A 3 -32.90 -4.58 -0.21
C ASN A 3 -31.36 -4.62 -0.36
N GLU A 4 -30.79 -3.64 -1.05
CA GLU A 4 -29.36 -3.28 -0.97
C GLU A 4 -29.04 -2.72 0.42
N ASP A 5 -29.32 -3.54 1.44
CA ASP A 5 -29.29 -3.19 2.85
C ASP A 5 -27.83 -2.95 3.26
N THR A 6 -27.44 -1.68 3.26
CA THR A 6 -26.28 -1.10 3.95
C THR A 6 -25.02 -1.95 3.94
N LYS A 7 -24.31 -2.01 2.80
CA LYS A 7 -22.92 -2.48 2.76
C LYS A 7 -22.11 -1.66 3.78
N LYS A 8 -21.81 -2.27 4.92
CA LYS A 8 -21.26 -1.52 6.05
C LYS A 8 -19.84 -1.07 5.66
N LYS A 9 -19.50 0.20 5.92
CA LYS A 9 -18.22 0.83 5.54
C LYS A 9 -17.02 0.31 6.34
N ILE A 10 -16.00 -0.20 5.65
CA ILE A 10 -14.72 -0.66 6.23
C ILE A 10 -13.77 0.53 6.45
N SER A 11 -13.90 1.55 5.61
CA SER A 11 -13.03 2.72 5.54
C SER A 11 -13.83 3.99 5.31
N PHE A 12 -13.16 5.12 5.39
CA PHE A 12 -13.68 6.44 5.06
C PHE A 12 -12.58 7.27 4.39
N ARG A 13 -12.96 8.25 3.57
CA ARG A 13 -12.02 9.27 3.08
C ARG A 13 -11.94 10.42 4.07
N GLN A 14 -10.73 10.91 4.32
CA GLN A 14 -10.51 12.07 5.19
C GLN A 14 -11.30 13.28 4.69
N LYS A 15 -11.70 14.17 5.60
CA LYS A 15 -12.40 15.42 5.24
C LYS A 15 -11.46 16.46 4.64
N ASN A 16 -10.23 16.50 5.14
CA ASN A 16 -9.22 17.43 4.65
C ASN A 16 -8.52 16.83 3.44
N PRO A 17 -8.37 17.59 2.36
CA PRO A 17 -7.66 17.09 1.18
C PRO A 17 -6.16 16.92 1.46
N THR A 18 -5.57 15.95 0.78
CA THR A 18 -4.12 15.77 0.69
C THR A 18 -3.66 16.29 -0.67
N ILE A 19 -2.70 17.21 -0.69
CA ILE A 19 -2.09 17.72 -1.92
C ILE A 19 -0.82 16.92 -2.18
N CYS A 20 -0.69 16.35 -3.38
CA CYS A 20 0.52 15.64 -3.77
C CYS A 20 1.68 16.62 -4.03
N PRO A 21 2.80 16.54 -3.30
CA PRO A 21 3.94 17.44 -3.52
C PRO A 21 4.64 17.23 -4.87
N VAL A 22 4.44 16.08 -5.53
CA VAL A 22 5.09 15.77 -6.81
C VAL A 22 4.34 16.34 -8.01
N CYS A 23 3.00 16.26 -8.00
CA CYS A 23 2.19 16.62 -9.18
C CYS A 23 1.04 17.59 -8.88
N GLY A 24 0.92 18.08 -7.64
CA GLY A 24 -0.12 19.02 -7.20
C GLY A 24 -1.53 18.44 -7.14
N TYR A 25 -1.73 17.16 -7.44
CA TYR A 25 -3.06 16.55 -7.43
C TYR A 25 -3.64 16.52 -6.02
N GLU A 26 -4.85 17.04 -5.88
CA GLU A 26 -5.62 17.03 -4.64
C GLU A 26 -6.48 15.77 -4.56
N PHE A 27 -6.40 15.05 -3.44
CA PHE A 27 -7.18 13.83 -3.21
C PHE A 27 -7.47 13.62 -1.74
N TYR A 28 -8.53 12.88 -1.43
CA TYR A 28 -8.87 12.53 -0.06
C TYR A 28 -8.32 11.14 0.28
N ARG A 29 -7.33 11.09 1.16
CA ARG A 29 -6.73 9.84 1.61
C ARG A 29 -7.79 8.97 2.31
N GLU A 30 -7.84 7.71 1.91
CA GLU A 30 -8.69 6.72 2.57
C GLU A 30 -8.01 6.16 3.83
N GLU A 31 -8.78 6.07 4.90
CA GLU A 31 -8.39 5.49 6.19
C GLU A 31 -9.35 4.39 6.59
N MET A 32 -8.80 3.32 7.18
CA MET A 32 -9.59 2.24 7.75
C MET A 32 -10.29 2.72 9.03
N LEU A 33 -11.56 2.36 9.20
CA LEU A 33 -12.25 2.58 10.47
C LEU A 33 -11.68 1.66 11.56
N THR A 34 -11.38 2.23 12.72
CA THR A 34 -10.94 1.47 13.90
C THR A 34 -12.11 1.16 14.83
N GLY A 35 -12.02 0.03 15.55
CA GLY A 35 -13.04 -0.39 16.53
C GLY A 35 -14.25 -1.14 15.96
N GLY A 36 -15.23 -1.41 16.83
CA GLY A 36 -16.50 -2.07 16.47
C GLY A 36 -16.38 -3.55 16.04
N GLY A 37 -15.35 -4.26 16.51
CA GLY A 37 -15.16 -5.69 16.22
C GLY A 37 -14.91 -6.02 14.75
N ARG A 38 -14.49 -5.04 13.92
CA ARG A 38 -14.27 -5.23 12.47
C ARG A 38 -13.11 -6.18 12.18
N LEU A 39 -12.02 -6.02 12.91
CA LEU A 39 -10.82 -6.84 12.77
C LEU A 39 -10.84 -7.98 13.77
N ILE A 40 -10.80 -9.20 13.25
CA ILE A 40 -10.59 -10.41 14.04
C ILE A 40 -9.11 -10.75 13.92
N ALA A 41 -8.35 -10.47 14.99
CA ALA A 41 -6.91 -10.68 14.98
C ALA A 41 -6.59 -12.17 15.14
N GLY A 42 -5.88 -12.73 14.18
CA GLY A 42 -5.40 -14.11 14.22
C GLY A 42 -4.05 -14.23 14.93
N LYS A 43 -3.40 -15.38 14.68
CA LYS A 43 -2.07 -15.69 15.24
C LYS A 43 -1.02 -14.69 14.77
N LEU A 44 -0.07 -14.40 15.65
CA LEU A 44 1.16 -13.72 15.28
C LEU A 44 2.09 -14.76 14.64
N THR A 45 2.61 -14.47 13.45
CA THR A 45 3.60 -15.34 12.80
C THR A 45 5.00 -15.10 13.39
N ASP A 46 5.94 -16.00 13.07
CA ASP A 46 7.36 -15.85 13.46
C ASP A 46 8.00 -14.59 12.86
N GLU A 47 7.41 -14.04 11.81
CA GLU A 47 7.81 -12.79 11.16
C GLU A 47 7.20 -11.55 11.84
N LEU A 48 6.57 -11.71 13.01
CA LEU A 48 5.84 -10.67 13.73
C LEU A 48 4.68 -10.06 12.92
N ARG A 49 4.19 -10.79 11.92
CA ARG A 49 2.99 -10.41 11.16
C ARG A 49 1.76 -10.87 11.92
N ARG A 50 0.86 -9.94 12.24
CA ARG A 50 -0.50 -10.30 12.68
C ARG A 50 -1.33 -10.73 11.47
N THR A 51 -1.89 -11.93 11.49
CA THR A 51 -2.90 -12.34 10.50
C THR A 51 -4.28 -11.83 10.91
N TYR A 52 -5.20 -11.75 9.95
CA TYR A 52 -6.58 -11.33 10.21
C TYR A 52 -7.53 -12.34 9.60
N GLU A 53 -8.49 -12.80 10.40
CA GLU A 53 -9.48 -13.76 9.97
C GLU A 53 -10.63 -13.06 9.24
N LYS A 54 -11.33 -13.81 8.40
CA LYS A 54 -12.53 -13.30 7.71
C LYS A 54 -13.58 -12.98 8.75
N ASN A 55 -14.08 -11.74 8.71
CA ASN A 55 -15.24 -11.36 9.50
C ASN A 55 -16.52 -11.70 8.73
N GLU A 56 -17.49 -12.36 9.36
CA GLU A 56 -18.76 -12.71 8.70
C GLU A 56 -19.52 -11.48 8.17
N LYS A 57 -19.43 -10.36 8.91
CA LYS A 57 -20.16 -9.11 8.62
C LYS A 57 -19.42 -8.19 7.65
N TRP A 58 -18.09 -8.23 7.64
CA TRP A 58 -17.26 -7.26 6.92
C TRP A 58 -16.36 -7.88 5.85
N GLY A 59 -16.32 -9.21 5.76
CA GLY A 59 -15.40 -9.93 4.89
C GLY A 59 -13.96 -9.90 5.39
N VAL A 60 -13.01 -10.08 4.47
CA VAL A 60 -11.58 -10.03 4.78
C VAL A 60 -11.12 -8.57 4.70
N ILE A 61 -10.49 -8.09 5.77
CA ILE A 61 -9.94 -6.73 5.85
C ILE A 61 -8.42 -6.84 5.88
N TYR A 62 -7.75 -5.98 5.11
CA TYR A 62 -6.29 -5.91 5.03
C TYR A 62 -5.78 -4.59 5.60
N PRO A 63 -5.50 -4.48 6.92
CA PRO A 63 -5.09 -3.21 7.53
C PRO A 63 -3.89 -2.55 6.87
N LEU A 64 -2.95 -3.35 6.37
CA LEU A 64 -1.75 -2.86 5.69
C LEU A 64 -2.06 -2.08 4.41
N ALA A 65 -3.23 -2.25 3.80
CA ALA A 65 -3.64 -1.51 2.60
C ALA A 65 -3.84 0.00 2.85
N TYR A 66 -4.05 0.41 4.10
CA TYR A 66 -4.40 1.79 4.46
C TYR A 66 -3.23 2.59 5.06
N VAL A 67 -2.07 1.96 5.25
CA VAL A 67 -0.94 2.57 5.97
C VAL A 67 -0.19 3.58 5.09
N VAL A 68 0.13 3.20 3.85
CA VAL A 68 0.94 4.02 2.93
C VAL A 68 0.05 4.97 2.14
N THR A 69 0.40 6.25 2.11
CA THR A 69 -0.27 7.24 1.25
C THR A 69 0.23 7.09 -0.17
N VAL A 70 -0.68 7.03 -1.13
CA VAL A 70 -0.35 6.94 -2.57
C VAL A 70 -1.14 8.03 -3.30
N CYS A 71 -0.46 8.83 -4.12
CA CYS A 71 -1.13 9.78 -5.00
C CYS A 71 -1.81 9.03 -6.17
N PRO A 72 -3.14 9.20 -6.37
CA PRO A 72 -3.84 8.52 -7.47
C PRO A 72 -3.36 8.91 -8.87
N ARG A 73 -2.76 10.10 -9.02
CA ARG A 73 -2.35 10.63 -10.33
C ARG A 73 -0.95 10.21 -10.76
N CYS A 74 0.05 10.36 -9.89
CA CYS A 74 1.47 10.12 -10.24
C CYS A 74 2.07 8.90 -9.53
N LEU A 75 1.27 8.19 -8.71
CA LEU A 75 1.68 7.01 -7.95
C LEU A 75 2.88 7.24 -7.02
N TYR A 76 3.15 8.49 -6.65
CA TYR A 76 4.07 8.79 -5.56
C TYR A 76 3.51 8.17 -4.28
N ALA A 77 4.34 7.41 -3.57
CA ALA A 77 3.96 6.69 -2.37
C ALA A 77 4.96 6.92 -1.24
N ALA A 78 4.44 7.19 -0.04
CA ALA A 78 5.24 7.35 1.16
C ALA A 78 4.38 7.12 2.41
N TYR A 79 5.03 6.86 3.54
CA TYR A 79 4.35 6.84 4.83
C TYR A 79 3.75 8.23 5.14
N PRO A 80 2.62 8.33 5.86
CA PRO A 80 1.88 9.59 5.99
C PRO A 80 2.71 10.76 6.52
N LYS A 81 3.63 10.51 7.45
CA LYS A 81 4.54 11.53 8.01
C LYS A 81 5.55 12.06 6.99
N ASP A 82 5.96 11.25 6.02
CA ASP A 82 6.99 11.63 5.03
C ASP A 82 6.39 12.09 3.71
N PHE A 83 5.10 11.81 3.49
CA PHE A 83 4.43 12.12 2.24
C PHE A 83 4.57 13.61 1.89
N PRO A 84 4.32 14.58 2.79
CA PRO A 84 4.42 16.00 2.45
C PRO A 84 5.86 16.55 2.47
N THR A 85 6.87 15.80 2.92
CA THR A 85 8.19 16.33 3.29
C THR A 85 9.27 16.15 2.21
N LEU A 86 8.92 16.23 0.93
CA LEU A 86 9.89 16.09 -0.16
C LEU A 86 10.78 17.34 -0.31
N GLN A 87 12.08 17.12 -0.47
CA GLN A 87 13.02 18.13 -0.97
C GLN A 87 12.89 18.30 -2.49
N ALA A 88 13.35 19.44 -3.00
CA ALA A 88 13.20 19.78 -4.42
C ALA A 88 13.88 18.78 -5.37
N ASP A 89 15.08 18.29 -5.02
CA ASP A 89 15.82 17.32 -5.83
C ASP A 89 15.17 15.92 -5.78
N GLU A 90 14.70 15.50 -4.61
CA GLU A 90 13.93 14.26 -4.42
C GLU A 90 12.65 14.29 -5.27
N MET A 91 11.93 15.41 -5.23
CA MET A 91 10.70 15.62 -6.01
C MET A 91 10.96 15.50 -7.50
N GLN A 92 12.03 16.12 -8.02
CA GLN A 92 12.39 16.03 -9.44
C GLN A 92 12.69 14.60 -9.86
N LYS A 93 13.49 13.86 -9.08
CA LYS A 93 13.82 12.45 -9.35
C LYS A 93 12.58 11.56 -9.36
N ILE A 94 11.71 11.72 -8.36
CA ILE A 94 10.45 10.95 -8.25
C ILE A 94 9.50 11.32 -9.41
N ASN A 95 9.42 12.60 -9.78
CA ASN A 95 8.57 13.02 -10.89
C ASN A 95 9.02 12.40 -12.21
N ALA A 96 10.34 12.38 -12.47
CA ALA A 96 10.93 11.80 -13.67
C ALA A 96 10.61 10.30 -13.85
N THR A 97 10.40 9.57 -12.75
CA THR A 97 10.09 8.12 -12.77
C THR A 97 8.58 7.80 -12.75
N THR A 98 7.70 8.81 -12.87
CA THR A 98 6.24 8.62 -12.85
C THR A 98 5.73 7.61 -13.87
N ASN A 99 6.20 7.68 -15.12
CA ASN A 99 5.75 6.77 -16.16
C ASN A 99 6.21 5.32 -15.90
N ALA A 100 7.44 5.15 -15.42
CA ALA A 100 7.96 3.84 -15.05
C ALA A 100 7.13 3.20 -13.90
N ARG A 101 6.74 3.98 -12.88
CA ARG A 101 5.84 3.50 -11.82
C ARG A 101 4.48 3.06 -12.35
N LYS A 102 3.88 3.85 -13.24
CA LYS A 102 2.58 3.51 -13.86
C LYS A 102 2.66 2.22 -14.66
N GLN A 103 3.68 2.06 -15.50
CA GLN A 103 3.90 0.84 -16.28
C GLN A 103 4.16 -0.37 -15.38
N SER A 104 4.90 -0.20 -14.28
CA SER A 104 5.13 -1.26 -13.30
C SER A 104 3.82 -1.74 -12.66
N ILE A 105 2.99 -0.81 -12.18
CA ILE A 105 1.69 -1.14 -11.60
C ILE A 105 0.75 -1.78 -12.61
N ASP A 106 0.71 -1.26 -13.83
CA ASP A 106 -0.10 -1.83 -14.90
C ASP A 106 0.33 -3.29 -15.22
N LYS A 107 1.63 -3.54 -15.32
CA LYS A 107 2.17 -4.88 -15.56
C LYS A 107 1.83 -5.90 -14.47
N PHE A 108 1.84 -5.50 -13.19
CA PHE A 108 1.58 -6.42 -12.08
C PHE A 108 0.09 -6.61 -11.76
N PHE A 109 -0.74 -5.61 -12.06
CA PHE A 109 -2.11 -5.54 -11.56
C PHE A 109 -3.18 -5.22 -12.61
N GLY A 110 -2.81 -4.96 -13.87
CA GLY A 110 -3.74 -4.58 -14.95
C GLY A 110 -4.32 -3.17 -14.80
N GLY A 111 -3.61 -2.30 -14.08
CA GLY A 111 -4.05 -0.96 -13.72
C GLY A 111 -4.78 -0.95 -12.38
N LEU A 112 -4.41 0.00 -11.51
CA LEU A 112 -5.06 0.20 -10.21
C LEU A 112 -5.45 1.66 -10.04
N ASP A 113 -6.73 1.90 -9.78
CA ASP A 113 -7.22 3.21 -9.41
C ASP A 113 -7.20 3.39 -7.89
N PHE A 114 -6.36 4.30 -7.42
CA PHE A 114 -6.25 4.66 -6.00
C PHE A 114 -7.31 5.67 -5.54
N ASN A 115 -8.23 6.09 -6.43
CA ASN A 115 -9.45 6.76 -6.02
C ASN A 115 -10.53 5.78 -5.55
N GLN A 116 -10.43 4.50 -5.88
CA GLN A 116 -11.34 3.46 -5.40
C GLN A 116 -10.99 3.03 -3.97
N ASP A 117 -11.93 2.34 -3.32
CA ASP A 117 -11.73 1.81 -1.98
C ASP A 117 -10.62 0.75 -1.99
N ARG A 118 -9.69 0.88 -1.04
CA ARG A 118 -8.47 0.07 -0.97
C ARG A 118 -8.76 -1.36 -0.56
N GLY A 119 -8.12 -2.29 -1.26
CA GLY A 119 -8.09 -3.71 -0.92
C GLY A 119 -6.68 -4.29 -0.93
N LEU A 120 -6.60 -5.61 -1.06
CA LEU A 120 -5.33 -6.35 -1.06
C LEU A 120 -4.38 -5.88 -2.17
N TYR A 121 -4.89 -5.72 -3.40
CA TYR A 121 -4.09 -5.23 -4.54
C TYR A 121 -3.53 -3.84 -4.30
N HIS A 122 -4.35 -2.89 -3.82
CA HIS A 122 -3.90 -1.55 -3.47
C HIS A 122 -2.83 -1.57 -2.39
N GLY A 123 -2.95 -2.45 -1.39
CA GLY A 123 -1.94 -2.62 -0.36
C GLY A 123 -0.61 -3.12 -0.93
N ALA A 124 -0.63 -4.20 -1.72
CA ALA A 124 0.58 -4.74 -2.33
C ALA A 124 1.27 -3.70 -3.23
N ALA A 125 0.50 -3.02 -4.09
CA ALA A 125 0.97 -1.94 -4.93
C ALA A 125 1.56 -0.78 -4.12
N SER A 126 0.93 -0.40 -3.00
CA SER A 126 1.40 0.71 -2.17
C SER A 126 2.81 0.49 -1.62
N TYR A 127 3.13 -0.72 -1.17
CA TYR A 127 4.47 -1.01 -0.62
C TYR A 127 5.54 -1.18 -1.70
N LEU A 128 5.16 -1.71 -2.88
CA LEU A 128 6.03 -1.70 -4.06
C LEU A 128 6.40 -0.26 -4.45
N LEU A 129 5.39 0.61 -4.56
CA LEU A 129 5.60 2.04 -4.89
C LEU A 129 6.39 2.76 -3.81
N ALA A 130 6.14 2.45 -2.52
CA ALA A 130 6.88 3.06 -1.42
C ALA A 130 8.37 2.72 -1.51
N MET A 131 8.74 1.46 -1.76
CA MET A 131 10.14 1.09 -1.98
C MET A 131 10.80 1.91 -3.09
N ASP A 132 10.15 2.01 -4.25
CA ASP A 132 10.65 2.79 -5.39
C ASP A 132 10.78 4.29 -5.05
N CYS A 133 9.80 4.87 -4.37
CA CYS A 133 9.87 6.28 -4.00
C CYS A 133 10.95 6.55 -2.95
N TYR A 134 11.13 5.65 -1.96
CA TYR A 134 12.16 5.80 -0.93
C TYR A 134 13.59 5.63 -1.46
N SER A 135 13.82 4.98 -2.61
CA SER A 135 15.17 4.91 -3.19
C SER A 135 15.71 6.27 -3.65
N PHE A 136 14.84 7.27 -3.80
CA PHE A 136 15.21 8.65 -4.13
C PHE A 136 15.28 9.58 -2.91
N ARG A 137 14.91 9.10 -1.72
CA ARG A 137 14.86 9.93 -0.51
C ARG A 137 16.21 9.99 0.20
N ASN A 138 16.49 11.12 0.84
CA ASN A 138 17.71 11.36 1.59
C ASN A 138 17.70 10.65 2.96
N LYS A 139 18.87 10.58 3.60
CA LYS A 139 19.07 9.88 4.87
C LYS A 139 18.26 10.42 6.06
N ASN A 140 17.78 11.67 6.01
CA ASN A 140 17.07 12.30 7.14
C ASN A 140 15.71 11.64 7.41
N VAL A 141 15.17 10.90 6.44
CA VAL A 141 13.93 10.12 6.62
C VAL A 141 14.18 8.62 6.80
N ALA A 142 15.42 8.18 7.06
CA ALA A 142 15.79 6.76 7.20
C ALA A 142 15.25 5.87 6.06
N PRO A 143 15.58 6.18 4.79
CA PRO A 143 14.99 5.56 3.61
C PRO A 143 15.26 4.05 3.56
N THR A 144 16.48 3.60 3.86
CA THR A 144 16.85 2.17 3.87
C THR A 144 15.95 1.35 4.79
N PHE A 145 15.71 1.83 6.01
CA PHE A 145 14.81 1.15 6.95
C PHE A 145 13.37 1.13 6.45
N LYS A 146 12.88 2.25 5.88
CA LYS A 146 11.52 2.32 5.31
C LYS A 146 11.37 1.44 4.07
N MET A 147 12.43 1.24 3.30
CA MET A 147 12.49 0.28 2.21
C MET A 147 12.45 -1.15 2.73
N ALA A 148 13.22 -1.50 3.76
CA ALA A 148 13.18 -2.82 4.41
C ALA A 148 11.77 -3.17 4.92
N VAL A 149 11.16 -2.25 5.69
CA VAL A 149 9.80 -2.41 6.22
C VAL A 149 8.75 -2.50 5.10
N SER A 150 8.93 -1.73 4.03
CA SER A 150 8.03 -1.82 2.87
C SER A 150 8.21 -3.13 2.11
N ALA A 151 9.45 -3.62 1.98
CA ALA A 151 9.76 -4.90 1.33
C ALA A 151 9.10 -6.07 2.08
N ILE A 152 9.27 -6.17 3.40
CA ILE A 152 8.65 -7.27 4.17
C ILE A 152 7.12 -7.21 4.11
N ARG A 153 6.52 -6.01 4.17
CA ARG A 153 5.06 -5.85 4.05
C ARG A 153 4.55 -6.13 2.64
N ALA A 154 5.31 -5.80 1.60
CA ALA A 154 5.02 -6.22 0.24
C ALA A 154 5.07 -7.75 0.14
N ALA A 155 6.09 -8.40 0.69
CA ALA A 155 6.23 -9.85 0.70
C ALA A 155 5.00 -10.53 1.29
N TRP A 156 4.51 -10.02 2.41
CA TRP A 156 3.28 -10.50 3.06
C TRP A 156 2.04 -10.38 2.19
N LEU A 157 1.80 -9.21 1.59
CA LEU A 157 0.59 -8.97 0.79
C LEU A 157 0.64 -9.70 -0.56
N PHE A 158 1.82 -9.81 -1.18
CA PHE A 158 1.99 -10.67 -2.35
C PHE A 158 1.84 -12.16 -1.99
N GLY A 159 2.22 -12.56 -0.77
CA GLY A 159 1.95 -13.89 -0.26
C GLY A 159 0.45 -14.18 -0.08
N ASP A 160 -0.33 -13.18 0.35
CA ASP A 160 -1.80 -13.30 0.39
C ASP A 160 -2.40 -13.34 -1.02
N LEU A 161 -1.90 -12.51 -1.95
CA LEU A 161 -2.32 -12.54 -3.35
C LEU A 161 -2.02 -13.89 -3.99
N ALA A 162 -0.89 -14.53 -3.68
CA ALA A 162 -0.55 -15.85 -4.17
C ALA A 162 -1.50 -16.94 -3.64
N LYS A 163 -2.07 -16.78 -2.44
CA LYS A 163 -3.10 -17.68 -1.93
C LYS A 163 -4.45 -17.46 -2.63
N LEU A 164 -4.76 -16.21 -2.95
CA LEU A 164 -6.02 -15.85 -3.63
C LEU A 164 -5.99 -16.22 -5.12
N GLU A 165 -4.86 -16.05 -5.78
CA GLU A 165 -4.64 -16.29 -7.20
C GLU A 165 -3.37 -17.13 -7.43
N PRO A 166 -3.42 -18.46 -7.17
CA PRO A 166 -2.25 -19.33 -7.25
C PRO A 166 -1.60 -19.41 -8.64
N ASP A 167 -2.38 -19.22 -9.69
CA ASP A 167 -1.90 -19.28 -11.08
C ASP A 167 -1.09 -18.05 -11.51
N LYS A 168 -1.16 -16.95 -10.73
CA LYS A 168 -0.40 -15.73 -10.98
C LYS A 168 0.98 -15.81 -10.31
N PRO A 169 2.00 -15.09 -10.84
CA PRO A 169 3.37 -15.17 -10.34
C PRO A 169 3.59 -14.48 -8.97
N TYR A 170 2.53 -14.23 -8.18
CA TYR A 170 2.62 -13.50 -6.92
C TYR A 170 3.46 -14.20 -5.86
N LYS A 171 3.55 -15.54 -5.87
CA LYS A 171 4.46 -16.25 -4.96
C LYS A 171 5.92 -15.90 -5.23
N LYS A 172 6.34 -15.90 -6.50
CA LYS A 172 7.69 -15.50 -6.90
C LYS A 172 7.98 -14.03 -6.52
N ILE A 173 6.98 -13.16 -6.65
CA ILE A 173 7.11 -11.75 -6.28
C ILE A 173 7.22 -11.60 -4.76
N SER A 174 6.44 -12.36 -3.98
CA SER A 174 6.55 -12.43 -2.51
C SER A 174 7.97 -12.82 -2.07
N ASP A 175 8.53 -13.89 -2.66
CA ASP A 175 9.87 -14.37 -2.35
C ASP A 175 10.96 -13.34 -2.73
N PHE A 176 10.78 -12.64 -3.86
CA PHE A 176 11.64 -11.52 -4.25
C PHE A 176 11.64 -10.40 -3.18
N PHE A 177 10.48 -10.03 -2.66
CA PHE A 177 10.38 -9.00 -1.64
C PHE A 177 10.92 -9.44 -0.27
N TYR A 178 10.83 -10.72 0.08
CA TYR A 178 11.54 -11.27 1.25
C TYR A 178 13.05 -11.09 1.11
N LYS A 179 13.61 -11.45 -0.07
CA LYS A 179 15.03 -11.22 -0.35
C LYS A 179 15.40 -9.75 -0.25
N LYS A 180 14.58 -8.85 -0.81
CA LYS A 180 14.81 -7.41 -0.70
C LYS A 180 14.76 -6.90 0.73
N ALA A 181 13.86 -7.42 1.56
CA ALA A 181 13.81 -7.05 2.97
C ALA A 181 15.11 -7.43 3.67
N TYR A 182 15.61 -8.65 3.43
CA TYR A 182 16.89 -9.12 3.95
C TYR A 182 18.07 -8.26 3.46
N ASP A 183 18.13 -7.91 2.18
CA ASP A 183 19.22 -7.11 1.60
C ASP A 183 19.34 -5.69 2.21
N TYR A 184 18.27 -5.15 2.81
CA TYR A 184 18.27 -3.83 3.45
C TYR A 184 18.54 -3.85 4.96
N TYR A 185 18.53 -5.04 5.58
CA TYR A 185 18.93 -5.22 6.98
C TYR A 185 20.43 -5.46 7.09
#